data_AF-A0A931MCR0-F1
#
_entry.id   AF-A0A931MCR0-F1
#
_cell.length_a   1.000
_cell.length_b   1.000
_cell.length_c   1.000
_cell.angle_alpha   90.00
_cell.angle_beta   90.00
_cell.angle_gamma   90.00
#
_symmetry.space_group_name_H-M   'P 1'
#
loop_
_entity.id
_entity.type
_entity.pdbx_description
1 polymer ?
#
loop_
_entity_poly.entity_id
_entity_poly.type
_entity_poly.pdbx_seq_one_letter_code
_entity_poly.pdbx_strand_id
1 'polypeptide(L)'
;MKILPAAFVLIAILVLSSTAGAEVIFFDDISLKGEPVMLKAVTKGKIFSKGGQLVEFYVDGKSIGRSLSGGDGAAFKEFRAEKTGLHKVSVVSGKDKDSGFLLSLKKGAEIVFIDVEGSMFAPLSGKPMKDSRKVIKAIAKRFPVVYLQAGVLDIRALKKLLKENEFTEAPLLPWREGNAFEEADKKGLKIKFVIGGKTVIESAKEFKPKAFSFNEVEGAEEVKGWEEIGKKMRLVIK
;
A
#
# COMPACT_ATOMS: atom_id res chain seq x y z
N MET A 1 38.56 -45.78 8.06
CA MET A 1 37.72 -44.73 7.42
C MET A 1 37.24 -43.77 8.48
N LYS A 2 37.81 -42.56 8.54
CA LYS A 2 37.40 -41.49 9.46
C LYS A 2 36.39 -40.61 8.72
N ILE A 3 35.11 -40.93 8.85
CA ILE A 3 34.02 -40.03 8.44
C ILE A 3 33.49 -39.46 9.74
N LEU A 4 33.88 -38.23 10.08
CA LEU A 4 33.12 -37.27 10.90
C LEU A 4 34.03 -36.05 11.11
N PRO A 5 33.83 -34.99 10.31
CA PRO A 5 33.56 -33.70 10.93
C PRO A 5 32.48 -32.87 10.20
N ALA A 6 31.81 -33.43 9.18
CA ALA A 6 30.84 -32.68 8.39
C ALA A 6 29.50 -32.42 9.11
N ALA A 7 29.09 -33.32 10.02
CA ALA A 7 27.83 -33.20 10.75
C ALA A 7 27.84 -32.06 11.78
N PHE A 8 29.02 -31.70 12.32
CA PHE A 8 29.14 -30.61 13.31
C PHE A 8 29.11 -29.22 12.67
N VAL A 9 29.57 -29.09 11.42
CA VAL A 9 29.55 -27.81 10.68
C VAL A 9 28.14 -27.43 10.27
N LEU A 10 27.29 -28.40 9.90
CA LEU A 10 25.89 -28.12 9.51
C LEU A 10 25.03 -27.64 10.69
N ILE A 11 25.32 -28.14 11.91
CA ILE A 11 24.63 -27.71 13.14
C ILE A 11 25.10 -26.32 13.58
N ALA A 12 26.39 -25.99 13.42
CA ALA A 12 26.92 -24.66 13.74
C ALA A 12 26.35 -23.55 12.82
N ILE A 13 26.04 -23.87 11.56
CA ILE A 13 25.41 -22.92 10.61
C ILE A 13 23.94 -22.65 10.96
N LEU A 14 23.25 -23.60 11.63
CA LEU A 14 21.88 -23.41 12.12
C LEU A 14 21.80 -22.60 13.43
N VAL A 15 22.94 -22.39 14.12
CA VAL A 15 23.03 -21.67 15.40
C VAL A 15 23.60 -20.25 15.22
N LEU A 16 23.84 -19.81 13.98
CA LEU A 16 23.89 -18.37 13.65
C LEU A 16 22.49 -17.80 13.83
N SER A 17 22.15 -17.60 15.10
CA SER A 17 20.95 -16.97 15.59
C SER A 17 20.93 -15.57 15.03
N SER A 18 20.28 -15.44 13.87
CA SER A 18 19.83 -14.16 13.38
C SER A 18 19.11 -13.50 14.55
N THR A 19 19.65 -12.37 15.00
CA THR A 19 18.96 -11.42 15.86
C THR A 19 17.80 -10.84 15.06
N ALA A 20 16.80 -11.67 14.77
CA ALA A 20 15.60 -11.28 14.07
C ALA A 20 14.69 -10.70 15.14
N GLY A 21 14.73 -9.37 15.22
CA GLY A 21 13.84 -8.57 16.05
C GLY A 21 12.38 -8.82 15.71
N ALA A 22 11.49 -8.26 16.52
CA ALA A 22 10.07 -8.30 16.26
C ALA A 22 9.79 -7.39 15.06
N GLU A 23 9.60 -7.97 13.88
CA GLU A 23 9.34 -7.21 12.67
C GLU A 23 8.06 -6.38 12.83
N VAL A 24 8.13 -5.06 12.68
CA VAL A 24 6.95 -4.18 12.74
C VAL A 24 6.49 -3.85 11.33
N ILE A 25 5.17 -3.84 11.10
CA ILE A 25 4.55 -3.54 9.80
C ILE A 25 3.54 -2.43 9.97
N PHE A 26 3.61 -1.40 9.13
CA PHE A 26 2.61 -0.35 9.05
C PHE A 26 1.70 -0.54 7.83
N PHE A 27 0.41 -0.34 8.05
CA PHE A 27 -0.62 -0.41 7.02
C PHE A 27 -1.06 0.99 6.64
N ASP A 28 -1.01 1.29 5.34
CA ASP A 28 -1.43 2.58 4.81
C ASP A 28 -2.95 2.74 4.96
N ASP A 29 -3.43 4.00 5.00
CA ASP A 29 -4.84 4.29 5.18
C ASP A 29 -5.24 5.62 4.50
N ILE A 30 -6.54 5.85 4.38
CA ILE A 30 -7.17 7.09 3.94
C ILE A 30 -8.05 7.61 5.07
N SER A 31 -7.92 8.89 5.41
CA SER A 31 -8.75 9.54 6.42
C SER A 31 -9.42 10.79 5.86
N LEU A 32 -10.46 11.26 6.55
CA LEU A 32 -10.96 12.60 6.37
C LEU A 32 -10.17 13.60 7.22
N LYS A 33 -9.95 14.79 6.67
CA LYS A 33 -9.34 15.91 7.38
C LYS A 33 -10.13 16.20 8.64
N GLY A 34 -9.44 16.22 9.77
CA GLY A 34 -10.03 16.53 11.06
C GLY A 34 -10.88 15.40 11.63
N GLU A 35 -10.91 14.21 11.04
CA GLU A 35 -11.54 13.04 11.65
C GLU A 35 -10.47 12.14 12.30
N PRO A 36 -10.80 11.47 13.41
CA PRO A 36 -9.89 10.51 14.02
C PRO A 36 -9.73 9.29 13.11
N VAL A 37 -8.50 8.80 12.99
CA VAL A 37 -8.16 7.55 12.31
C VAL A 37 -7.29 6.69 13.23
N MET A 38 -7.56 5.38 13.24
CA MET A 38 -6.78 4.41 14.01
C MET A 38 -5.63 3.88 13.16
N LEU A 39 -4.45 4.47 13.33
CA LEU A 39 -3.23 3.96 12.71
C LEU A 39 -2.92 2.57 13.26
N LYS A 40 -2.71 1.60 12.37
CA LYS A 40 -2.45 0.21 12.73
C LYS A 40 -1.01 -0.19 12.42
N ALA A 41 -0.36 -0.80 13.41
CA ALA A 41 0.87 -1.55 13.21
C ALA A 41 0.69 -3.00 13.66
N VAL A 42 1.42 -3.93 13.05
CA VAL A 42 1.48 -5.33 13.50
C VAL A 42 2.92 -5.73 13.76
N THR A 43 3.19 -6.28 14.94
CA THR A 43 4.47 -6.87 15.31
C THR A 43 4.46 -8.37 15.05
N LYS A 44 5.42 -8.85 14.27
CA LYS A 44 5.60 -10.26 13.88
C LYS A 44 6.88 -10.83 14.47
N GLY A 45 6.80 -12.07 14.95
CA GLY A 45 7.95 -12.93 15.19
C GLY A 45 8.29 -13.74 13.94
N LYS A 46 9.16 -14.74 14.08
CA LYS A 46 9.64 -15.56 12.95
C LYS A 46 8.54 -16.38 12.26
N ILE A 47 7.51 -16.80 13.01
CA ILE A 47 6.45 -17.70 12.52
C ILE A 47 5.05 -17.15 12.83
N PHE A 48 4.88 -16.49 13.97
CA PHE A 48 3.59 -15.95 14.43
C PHE A 48 3.69 -14.47 14.75
N SER A 49 2.54 -13.81 14.91
CA SER A 49 2.52 -12.48 15.51
C SER A 49 3.16 -12.50 16.90
N LYS A 50 3.75 -11.37 17.29
CA LYS A 50 4.41 -11.21 18.58
C LYS A 50 3.71 -10.10 19.36
N GLY A 51 2.91 -10.48 20.35
CA GLY A 51 2.21 -9.54 21.20
C GLY A 51 3.08 -8.89 22.29
N GLY A 52 2.49 -7.95 23.02
CA GLY A 52 3.13 -7.28 24.16
C GLY A 52 4.34 -6.43 23.77
N GLN A 53 4.44 -6.01 22.51
CA GLN A 53 5.54 -5.18 22.03
C GLN A 53 5.15 -3.71 22.09
N LEU A 54 6.05 -2.85 22.55
CA LEU A 54 5.82 -1.41 22.56
C LEU A 54 6.11 -0.84 21.17
N VAL A 55 5.10 -0.24 20.55
CA VAL A 55 5.19 0.38 19.23
C VAL A 55 5.06 1.90 19.38
N GLU A 56 6.04 2.64 18.90
CA GLU A 56 5.99 4.11 18.79
C GLU A 56 5.60 4.54 17.38
N PHE A 57 4.63 5.45 17.29
CA PHE A 57 4.11 5.98 16.03
C PHE A 57 4.61 7.40 15.81
N TYR A 58 5.01 7.69 14.58
CA TYR A 58 5.45 9.01 14.14
C TYR A 58 4.67 9.41 12.90
N VAL A 59 4.21 10.66 12.86
CA VAL A 59 3.60 11.28 11.68
C VAL A 59 4.43 12.50 11.29
N ASP A 60 4.86 12.55 10.03
CA ASP A 60 5.73 13.60 9.49
C ASP A 60 6.97 13.87 10.37
N GLY A 61 7.55 12.77 10.89
CA GLY A 61 8.74 12.80 11.75
C GLY A 61 8.49 13.14 13.22
N LYS A 62 7.26 13.48 13.61
CA LYS A 62 6.90 13.80 15.00
C LYS A 62 6.27 12.60 15.69
N SER A 63 6.77 12.23 16.87
CA SER A 63 6.13 11.18 17.67
C SER A 63 4.73 11.62 18.08
N ILE A 64 3.75 10.74 17.87
CA ILE A 64 2.38 10.89 18.35
C ILE A 64 2.10 9.97 19.55
N GLY A 65 3.13 9.29 20.04
CA GLY A 65 3.09 8.44 21.24
C GLY A 65 3.21 6.94 20.94
N ARG A 66 3.14 6.16 22.02
CA ARG A 66 3.34 4.72 22.02
C ARG A 66 2.04 3.96 22.30
N SER A 67 1.98 2.70 21.85
CA SER A 67 0.96 1.73 22.21
C SER A 67 1.60 0.36 22.43
N LEU A 68 1.07 -0.40 23.39
CA LEU A 68 1.42 -1.82 23.53
C LEU A 68 0.63 -2.63 22.50
N SER A 69 1.26 -3.59 21.83
CA SER A 69 0.54 -4.52 20.96
C SER A 69 -0.22 -5.58 21.76
N GLY A 70 -1.41 -5.95 21.29
CA GLY A 70 -2.21 -7.04 21.85
C GLY A 70 -1.57 -8.41 21.66
N GLY A 71 -2.19 -9.47 22.18
CA GLY A 71 -1.69 -10.85 21.99
C GLY A 71 -1.61 -11.28 20.52
N ASP A 72 -2.41 -10.67 19.66
CA ASP A 72 -2.41 -10.83 18.20
C ASP A 72 -1.29 -10.04 17.49
N GLY A 73 -0.48 -9.28 18.23
CA GLY A 73 0.58 -8.43 17.71
C GLY A 73 0.09 -7.10 17.13
N ALA A 74 -1.20 -6.76 17.18
CA ALA A 74 -1.70 -5.50 16.66
C ALA A 74 -1.53 -4.38 17.71
N ALA A 75 -0.96 -3.25 17.28
CA ALA A 75 -0.92 -2.00 18.03
C ALA A 75 -1.68 -0.92 17.27
N PHE A 76 -2.42 -0.10 17.99
CA PHE A 76 -3.25 0.95 17.40
C PHE A 76 -2.93 2.31 18.02
N LYS A 77 -2.96 3.36 17.21
CA LYS A 77 -2.80 4.73 17.69
C LYS A 77 -3.75 5.67 16.98
N GLU A 78 -4.61 6.34 17.74
CA GLU A 78 -5.47 7.38 17.18
C GLU A 78 -4.62 8.57 16.72
N PHE A 79 -4.95 9.09 15.54
CA PHE A 79 -4.37 10.31 14.98
C PHE A 79 -5.47 11.14 14.29
N ARG A 80 -5.32 12.46 14.30
CA ARG A 80 -6.21 13.38 13.58
C ARG A 80 -5.38 14.26 12.66
N ALA A 81 -5.65 14.18 11.35
CA ALA A 81 -4.94 14.97 10.36
C ALA A 81 -5.54 16.38 10.23
N GLU A 82 -4.80 17.39 10.65
CA GLU A 82 -5.24 18.80 10.62
C GLU A 82 -5.24 19.42 9.21
N LYS A 83 -4.60 18.77 8.24
CA LYS A 83 -4.48 19.25 6.86
C LYS A 83 -4.77 18.11 5.90
N THR A 84 -5.28 18.46 4.72
CA THR A 84 -5.33 17.51 3.62
C THR A 84 -3.94 17.30 3.05
N GLY A 85 -3.64 16.09 2.63
CA GLY A 85 -2.38 15.74 2.00
C GLY A 85 -1.93 14.33 2.34
N LEU A 86 -0.78 13.98 1.78
CA LEU A 86 -0.08 12.74 2.09
C LEU A 86 0.79 12.95 3.34
N HIS A 87 0.55 12.18 4.38
CA HIS A 87 1.36 12.17 5.59
C HIS A 87 2.23 10.94 5.63
N LYS A 88 3.51 11.13 5.95
CA LYS A 88 4.44 10.00 6.11
C LYS A 88 4.31 9.47 7.52
N VAL A 89 3.94 8.20 7.63
CA VAL A 89 3.85 7.51 8.91
C VAL A 89 5.02 6.57 9.05
N SER A 90 5.65 6.54 10.23
CA SER A 90 6.63 5.51 10.56
C SER A 90 6.36 4.95 11.94
N VAL A 91 6.63 3.66 12.09
CA VAL A 91 6.42 2.92 13.33
C VAL A 91 7.72 2.26 13.75
N VAL A 92 8.00 2.24 15.05
CA VAL A 92 9.22 1.68 15.61
C VAL A 92 8.87 0.76 16.77
N SER A 93 9.46 -0.45 16.79
CA SER A 93 9.34 -1.42 17.88
C SER A 93 10.71 -2.04 18.14
N GLY A 94 11.35 -1.69 19.26
CA GLY A 94 12.72 -2.13 19.53
C GLY A 94 13.71 -1.60 18.48
N LYS A 95 14.33 -2.50 17.71
CA LYS A 95 15.25 -2.16 16.62
C LYS A 95 14.57 -2.10 15.25
N ASP A 96 13.32 -2.55 15.18
CA ASP A 96 12.58 -2.72 13.94
C ASP A 96 11.80 -1.45 13.61
N LYS A 97 11.74 -1.11 12.32
CA LYS A 97 11.05 0.07 11.82
C LYS A 97 10.36 -0.23 10.49
N ASP A 98 9.17 0.32 10.31
CA ASP A 98 8.49 0.36 9.02
C ASP A 98 7.88 1.74 8.77
N SER A 99 7.48 1.99 7.53
CA SER A 99 6.85 3.24 7.13
C SER A 99 5.84 3.06 6.01
N GLY A 100 4.95 4.03 5.91
CA GLY A 100 3.96 4.11 4.86
C GLY A 100 3.26 5.45 4.88
N PHE A 101 2.03 5.47 4.42
CA PHE A 101 1.32 6.72 4.17
C PHE A 101 -0.10 6.73 4.73
N LEU A 102 -0.48 7.89 5.24
CA LEU A 102 -1.87 8.26 5.51
C LEU A 102 -2.27 9.36 4.53
N LEU A 103 -3.27 9.11 3.70
CA LEU A 103 -3.81 10.14 2.80
C LEU A 103 -5.03 10.81 3.47
N SER A 104 -4.88 12.07 3.87
CA SER A 104 -5.98 12.85 4.46
C SER A 104 -6.67 13.71 3.39
N LEU A 105 -7.99 13.56 3.25
CA LEU A 105 -8.81 14.21 2.23
C LEU A 105 -9.98 14.98 2.82
N LYS A 106 -10.57 15.90 2.06
CA LYS A 106 -11.89 16.46 2.41
C LYS A 106 -12.99 15.55 1.89
N LYS A 107 -14.14 15.55 2.56
CA LYS A 107 -15.35 14.92 2.04
C LYS A 107 -15.66 15.45 0.64
N GLY A 108 -16.09 14.57 -0.26
CA GLY A 108 -16.36 14.87 -1.66
C GLY A 108 -15.12 14.98 -2.56
N ALA A 109 -13.91 14.78 -2.05
CA ALA A 109 -12.70 14.73 -2.87
C ALA A 109 -12.80 13.59 -3.91
N GLU A 110 -12.38 13.89 -5.14
CA GLU A 110 -12.34 12.94 -6.25
C GLU A 110 -11.03 12.15 -6.21
N ILE A 111 -11.10 10.82 -6.03
CA ILE A 111 -9.93 9.94 -5.84
C ILE A 111 -9.74 8.99 -7.03
N VAL A 112 -8.48 8.62 -7.29
CA VAL A 112 -8.09 7.65 -8.31
C VAL A 112 -7.52 6.41 -7.64
N PHE A 113 -8.07 5.24 -7.96
CA PHE A 113 -7.50 3.96 -7.55
C PHE A 113 -6.77 3.28 -8.72
N ILE A 114 -5.61 2.72 -8.42
CA ILE A 114 -4.76 2.05 -9.41
C ILE A 114 -4.32 0.69 -8.86
N ASP A 115 -4.74 -0.38 -9.52
CA ASP A 115 -4.28 -1.74 -9.26
C ASP A 115 -2.80 -1.88 -9.64
N VAL A 116 -1.95 -2.21 -8.68
CA VAL A 116 -0.51 -2.26 -8.90
C VAL A 116 -0.14 -3.45 -9.80
N GLU A 117 -0.59 -4.64 -9.44
CA GLU A 117 -0.16 -5.89 -10.08
C GLU A 117 -0.81 -6.08 -11.45
N GLY A 118 -2.08 -5.65 -11.61
CA GLY A 118 -2.80 -5.77 -12.88
C GLY A 118 -2.55 -4.64 -13.88
N SER A 119 -1.89 -3.53 -13.49
CA SER A 119 -1.86 -2.33 -14.33
C SER A 119 -0.53 -1.59 -14.40
N MET A 120 0.38 -1.74 -13.42
CA MET A 120 1.62 -0.94 -13.38
C MET A 120 2.84 -1.68 -13.90
N PHE A 121 2.83 -3.02 -13.84
CA PHE A 121 3.97 -3.86 -14.18
C PHE A 121 3.63 -4.83 -15.30
N ALA A 122 4.58 -5.05 -16.20
CA ALA A 122 4.45 -6.04 -17.25
C ALA A 122 4.42 -7.46 -16.62
N PRO A 123 3.46 -8.33 -16.99
CA PRO A 123 3.32 -9.65 -16.41
C PRO A 123 4.64 -10.42 -16.39
N LEU A 124 4.91 -11.12 -15.29
CA LEU A 124 6.07 -12.01 -15.10
C LEU A 124 7.47 -11.35 -15.11
N SER A 125 7.60 -10.08 -15.47
CA SER A 125 8.91 -9.41 -15.58
C SER A 125 9.25 -8.50 -14.40
N GLY A 126 8.25 -8.07 -13.63
CA GLY A 126 8.41 -7.05 -12.58
C GLY A 126 8.84 -5.67 -13.10
N LYS A 127 8.93 -5.49 -14.43
CA LYS A 127 9.31 -4.22 -15.04
C LYS A 127 8.09 -3.31 -15.16
N PRO A 128 8.22 -2.00 -14.88
CA PRO A 128 7.16 -1.04 -15.12
C PRO A 128 6.68 -1.10 -16.57
N MET A 129 5.36 -1.05 -16.77
CA MET A 129 4.80 -0.87 -18.10
C MET A 129 5.28 0.45 -18.70
N LYS A 130 5.41 0.50 -20.04
CA LYS A 130 5.83 1.71 -20.75
C LYS A 130 4.94 2.90 -20.35
N ASP A 131 5.58 4.02 -20.06
CA ASP A 131 4.96 5.31 -19.67
C ASP A 131 4.17 5.32 -18.34
N SER A 132 4.00 4.17 -17.67
CA SER A 132 3.26 4.05 -16.39
C SER A 132 3.67 5.10 -15.36
N ARG A 133 4.96 5.19 -15.05
CA ARG A 133 5.51 6.14 -14.08
C ARG A 133 5.19 7.58 -14.45
N LYS A 134 5.38 7.94 -15.73
CA LYS A 134 5.18 9.30 -16.23
C LYS A 134 3.71 9.71 -16.13
N VAL A 135 2.81 8.82 -16.55
CA VAL A 135 1.37 9.07 -16.54
C VAL A 135 0.81 9.08 -15.13
N ILE A 136 1.18 8.13 -14.27
CA ILE A 136 0.76 8.10 -12.87
C ILE A 136 1.23 9.37 -12.13
N LYS A 137 2.45 9.85 -12.40
CA LYS A 137 2.92 11.13 -11.88
C LYS A 137 2.08 12.31 -12.36
N ALA A 138 1.59 12.28 -13.60
CA ALA A 138 0.68 13.30 -14.12
C ALA A 138 -0.73 13.20 -13.49
N ILE A 139 -1.22 11.99 -13.21
CA ILE A 139 -2.48 11.75 -12.47
C ILE A 139 -2.37 12.34 -11.06
N ALA A 140 -1.30 11.99 -10.33
CA ALA A 140 -1.08 12.40 -8.94
C ALA A 140 -0.96 13.93 -8.75
N LYS A 141 -0.63 14.68 -9.82
CA LYS A 141 -0.65 16.16 -9.79
C LYS A 141 -2.05 16.75 -9.81
N ARG A 142 -3.05 16.00 -10.28
CA ARG A 142 -4.42 16.47 -10.46
C ARG A 142 -5.40 15.83 -9.49
N PHE A 143 -5.15 14.59 -9.11
CA PHE A 143 -6.01 13.80 -8.25
C PHE A 143 -5.19 13.13 -7.15
N PRO A 144 -5.73 13.01 -5.93
CA PRO A 144 -5.24 12.04 -4.96
C PRO A 144 -5.25 10.63 -5.55
N VAL A 145 -4.12 9.93 -5.43
CA VAL A 145 -3.94 8.55 -5.92
C VAL A 145 -3.86 7.59 -4.74
N VAL A 146 -4.46 6.42 -4.92
CA VAL A 146 -4.36 5.28 -4.02
C VAL A 146 -3.99 4.06 -4.84
N TYR A 147 -2.98 3.33 -4.38
CA TYR A 147 -2.61 2.05 -4.96
C TYR A 147 -3.39 0.91 -4.32
N LEU A 148 -3.73 -0.09 -5.13
CA LEU A 148 -4.40 -1.30 -4.68
C LEU A 148 -3.49 -2.52 -4.86
N GLN A 149 -3.32 -3.29 -3.80
CA GLN A 149 -2.81 -4.65 -3.83
C GLN A 149 -3.99 -5.59 -4.11
N ALA A 150 -4.13 -6.01 -5.37
CA ALA A 150 -5.19 -6.93 -5.80
C ALA A 150 -4.67 -8.32 -6.19
N GLY A 151 -3.35 -8.52 -6.27
CA GLY A 151 -2.75 -9.81 -6.60
C GLY A 151 -2.17 -10.51 -5.37
N VAL A 152 -1.12 -11.30 -5.61
CA VAL A 152 -0.58 -12.28 -4.65
C VAL A 152 0.70 -11.80 -3.97
N LEU A 153 1.30 -10.70 -4.45
CA LEU A 153 2.52 -10.18 -3.87
C LEU A 153 2.28 -9.61 -2.47
N ASP A 154 3.19 -9.88 -1.54
CA ASP A 154 3.15 -9.30 -0.19
C ASP A 154 3.24 -7.77 -0.26
N ILE A 155 2.50 -7.10 0.63
CA ILE A 155 2.40 -5.63 0.64
C ILE A 155 3.76 -4.95 0.77
N ARG A 156 4.73 -5.54 1.48
CA ARG A 156 6.08 -4.97 1.62
C ARG A 156 6.91 -5.17 0.36
N ALA A 157 6.77 -6.32 -0.29
CA ALA A 157 7.38 -6.55 -1.59
C ALA A 157 6.86 -5.51 -2.61
N LEU A 158 5.56 -5.23 -2.61
CA LEU A 158 4.96 -4.19 -3.44
C LEU A 158 5.44 -2.78 -3.07
N LYS A 159 5.44 -2.40 -1.78
CA LYS A 159 5.99 -1.10 -1.33
C LYS A 159 7.44 -0.92 -1.78
N LYS A 160 8.26 -1.97 -1.65
CA LYS A 160 9.65 -1.97 -2.11
C LYS A 160 9.74 -1.83 -3.63
N LEU A 161 8.95 -2.60 -4.38
CA LEU A 161 8.93 -2.55 -5.84
C LEU A 161 8.50 -1.18 -6.37
N LEU A 162 7.48 -0.56 -5.77
CA LEU A 162 7.02 0.79 -6.11
C LEU A 162 8.13 1.82 -5.87
N LYS A 163 8.84 1.72 -4.75
CA LYS A 163 9.95 2.61 -4.39
C LYS A 163 11.16 2.45 -5.32
N GLU A 164 11.58 1.22 -5.58
CA GLU A 164 12.72 0.91 -6.47
C GLU A 164 12.49 1.37 -7.91
N ASN A 165 11.23 1.41 -8.34
CA ASN A 165 10.83 1.90 -9.66
C ASN A 165 10.41 3.38 -9.67
N GLU A 166 10.63 4.11 -8.57
CA GLU A 166 10.38 5.56 -8.44
C GLU A 166 8.96 5.98 -8.82
N PHE A 167 7.97 5.16 -8.46
CA PHE A 167 6.57 5.56 -8.58
C PHE A 167 6.25 6.68 -7.58
N THR A 168 5.18 7.42 -7.87
CA THR A 168 4.76 8.52 -7.00
C THR A 168 4.32 7.97 -5.64
N GLU A 169 4.73 8.62 -4.56
CA GLU A 169 4.31 8.23 -3.21
C GLU A 169 2.78 8.35 -3.07
N ALA A 170 2.15 7.27 -2.60
CA ALA A 170 0.72 7.16 -2.38
C ALA A 170 0.46 5.99 -1.40
N PRO A 171 -0.67 5.98 -0.67
CA PRO A 171 -1.04 4.83 0.14
C PRO A 171 -1.26 3.59 -0.73
N LEU A 172 -0.76 2.44 -0.28
CA LEU A 172 -1.03 1.12 -0.84
C LEU A 172 -2.00 0.36 0.07
N LEU A 173 -3.25 0.20 -0.38
CA LEU A 173 -4.29 -0.50 0.36
C LEU A 173 -4.48 -1.92 -0.17
N PRO A 174 -4.76 -2.90 0.70
CA PRO A 174 -5.23 -4.20 0.24
C PRO A 174 -6.64 -4.06 -0.34
N TRP A 175 -6.86 -4.55 -1.56
CA TRP A 175 -8.15 -4.42 -2.24
C TRP A 175 -9.29 -5.12 -1.49
N ARG A 176 -9.05 -6.36 -1.00
CA ARG A 176 -10.00 -7.19 -0.22
C ARG A 176 -11.42 -7.14 -0.76
N GLU A 177 -11.59 -7.61 -2.00
CA GLU A 177 -12.92 -7.75 -2.62
C GLU A 177 -13.73 -6.45 -2.78
N GLY A 178 -13.07 -5.28 -2.71
CA GLY A 178 -13.71 -3.98 -2.89
C GLY A 178 -13.88 -3.17 -1.61
N ASN A 179 -13.45 -3.69 -0.45
CA ASN A 179 -13.54 -2.97 0.83
C ASN A 179 -12.94 -1.55 0.77
N ALA A 180 -11.85 -1.37 0.02
CA ALA A 180 -11.24 -0.04 -0.16
C ALA A 180 -12.18 0.97 -0.82
N PHE A 181 -13.04 0.53 -1.73
CA PHE A 181 -14.05 1.36 -2.40
C PHE A 181 -15.21 1.67 -1.46
N GLU A 182 -15.73 0.66 -0.76
CA GLU A 182 -16.78 0.84 0.23
C GLU A 182 -16.37 1.81 1.34
N GLU A 183 -15.14 1.67 1.87
CA GLU A 183 -14.63 2.56 2.90
C GLU A 183 -14.49 4.00 2.40
N ALA A 184 -14.04 4.18 1.15
CA ALA A 184 -13.96 5.50 0.54
C ALA A 184 -15.36 6.14 0.39
N ASP A 185 -16.35 5.37 -0.08
CA ASP A 185 -17.73 5.84 -0.23
C ASP A 185 -18.40 6.14 1.13
N LYS A 186 -18.20 5.29 2.14
CA LYS A 186 -18.64 5.53 3.53
C LYS A 186 -18.04 6.81 4.11
N LYS A 187 -16.78 7.12 3.78
CA LYS A 187 -16.10 8.39 4.09
C LYS A 187 -16.60 9.56 3.20
N GLY A 188 -17.53 9.34 2.29
CA GLY A 188 -18.09 10.34 1.38
C GLY A 188 -17.09 10.87 0.35
N LEU A 189 -16.08 10.08 0.01
CA LEU A 189 -15.15 10.36 -1.08
C LEU A 189 -15.78 9.94 -2.41
N LYS A 190 -15.40 10.60 -3.51
CA LYS A 190 -15.91 10.28 -4.84
C LYS A 190 -14.89 9.47 -5.62
N ILE A 191 -15.21 8.21 -5.92
CA ILE A 191 -14.34 7.36 -6.75
C ILE A 191 -14.45 7.83 -8.20
N LYS A 192 -13.46 8.60 -8.65
CA LYS A 192 -13.51 9.25 -9.96
C LYS A 192 -13.04 8.33 -11.07
N PHE A 193 -11.89 7.68 -10.85
CA PHE A 193 -11.28 6.77 -11.80
C PHE A 193 -10.79 5.51 -11.10
N VAL A 194 -10.89 4.39 -11.81
CA VAL A 194 -10.29 3.11 -11.42
C VAL A 194 -9.50 2.57 -12.61
N ILE A 195 -8.25 2.21 -12.38
CA ILE A 195 -7.38 1.61 -13.40
C ILE A 195 -6.97 0.23 -12.87
N GLY A 196 -7.38 -0.85 -13.53
CA GLY A 196 -7.03 -2.19 -13.04
C GLY A 196 -7.56 -3.36 -13.83
N GLY A 197 -7.30 -4.55 -13.30
CA GLY A 197 -7.80 -5.81 -13.84
C GLY A 197 -9.29 -6.03 -13.59
N LYS A 198 -9.83 -7.10 -14.21
CA LYS A 198 -11.26 -7.44 -14.20
C LYS A 198 -11.90 -7.38 -12.80
N THR A 199 -11.31 -8.05 -11.81
CA THR A 199 -11.86 -8.14 -10.44
C THR A 199 -11.94 -6.77 -9.74
N VAL A 200 -10.95 -5.91 -9.96
CA VAL A 200 -10.92 -4.54 -9.42
C VAL A 200 -11.98 -3.67 -10.08
N ILE A 201 -12.15 -3.79 -11.41
CA ILE A 201 -13.19 -3.05 -12.13
C ILE A 201 -14.60 -3.50 -11.69
N GLU A 202 -14.85 -4.80 -11.62
CA GLU A 202 -16.16 -5.36 -11.27
C GLU A 202 -16.58 -4.93 -9.86
N SER A 203 -15.69 -5.02 -8.88
CA SER A 203 -15.96 -4.56 -7.51
C SER A 203 -16.14 -3.05 -7.38
N ALA A 204 -15.67 -2.26 -8.35
CA ALA A 204 -15.88 -0.81 -8.35
C ALA A 204 -17.18 -0.37 -9.05
N LYS A 205 -17.87 -1.28 -9.76
CA LYS A 205 -18.98 -0.95 -10.69
C LYS A 205 -20.13 -0.23 -10.00
N GLU A 206 -20.47 -0.61 -8.76
CA GLU A 206 -21.56 0.00 -8.00
C GLU A 206 -21.36 1.49 -7.70
N PHE A 207 -20.11 1.91 -7.58
CA PHE A 207 -19.72 3.31 -7.33
C PHE A 207 -19.65 4.16 -8.59
N LYS A 208 -19.89 3.55 -9.77
CA LYS A 208 -19.94 4.18 -11.09
C LYS A 208 -18.71 5.06 -11.44
N PRO A 209 -17.46 4.62 -11.18
CA PRO A 209 -16.28 5.37 -11.60
C PRO A 209 -16.12 5.33 -13.12
N LYS A 210 -15.31 6.24 -13.68
CA LYS A 210 -14.77 6.02 -15.03
C LYS A 210 -13.61 5.02 -14.94
N ALA A 211 -13.82 3.81 -15.45
CA ALA A 211 -12.86 2.72 -15.38
C ALA A 211 -12.02 2.57 -16.67
N PHE A 212 -10.74 2.21 -16.51
CA PHE A 212 -9.83 1.85 -17.60
C PHE A 212 -9.21 0.47 -17.34
N SER A 213 -9.09 -0.35 -18.37
CA SER A 213 -8.41 -1.65 -18.28
C SER A 213 -7.54 -1.92 -19.50
N PHE A 214 -6.45 -2.66 -19.30
CA PHE A 214 -5.55 -3.10 -20.38
C PHE A 214 -6.06 -4.36 -21.11
N ASN A 215 -7.18 -4.91 -20.65
CA ASN A 215 -7.87 -6.03 -21.27
C ASN A 215 -9.35 -5.66 -21.46
N GLU A 216 -10.05 -6.39 -22.31
CA GLU A 216 -11.50 -6.25 -22.47
C GLU A 216 -12.22 -6.63 -21.16
N VAL A 217 -12.92 -5.66 -20.55
CA VAL A 217 -13.68 -5.83 -19.31
C VAL A 217 -14.97 -5.02 -19.41
N GLU A 218 -16.11 -5.66 -19.12
CA GLU A 218 -17.40 -4.99 -19.12
C GLU A 218 -17.43 -3.83 -18.11
N GLY A 219 -17.85 -2.64 -18.56
CA GLY A 219 -17.91 -1.44 -17.71
C GLY A 219 -16.60 -0.67 -17.58
N ALA A 220 -15.53 -1.09 -18.28
CA ALA A 220 -14.31 -0.32 -18.43
C ALA A 220 -14.03 0.06 -19.89
N GLU A 221 -13.33 1.16 -20.07
CA GLU A 221 -12.78 1.56 -21.38
C GLU A 221 -11.44 0.83 -21.58
N GLU A 222 -11.37 -0.04 -22.58
CA GLU A 222 -10.13 -0.73 -22.95
C GLU A 222 -9.08 0.27 -23.45
N VAL A 223 -7.83 0.10 -23.01
CA VAL A 223 -6.69 0.93 -23.39
C VAL A 223 -5.49 0.08 -23.75
N LYS A 224 -4.72 0.52 -24.77
CA LYS A 224 -3.51 -0.21 -25.23
C LYS A 224 -2.27 0.11 -24.41
N GLY A 225 -2.31 1.16 -23.60
CA GLY A 225 -1.13 1.66 -22.89
C GLY A 225 -1.44 2.87 -22.01
N TRP A 226 -0.51 3.17 -21.10
CA TRP A 226 -0.66 4.29 -20.16
C TRP A 226 -0.77 5.65 -20.87
N GLU A 227 -0.13 5.83 -22.02
CA GLU A 227 -0.25 7.07 -22.80
C GLU A 227 -1.71 7.34 -23.22
N GLU A 228 -2.46 6.29 -23.58
CA GLU A 228 -3.86 6.39 -23.94
C GLU A 228 -4.74 6.79 -22.75
N ILE A 229 -4.47 6.23 -21.57
CA ILE A 229 -5.10 6.68 -20.31
C ILE A 229 -4.86 8.18 -20.12
N GLY A 230 -3.60 8.62 -20.29
CA GLY A 230 -3.23 10.02 -20.19
C GLY A 230 -4.02 10.95 -21.12
N LYS A 231 -4.23 10.53 -22.38
CA LYS A 231 -5.05 11.25 -23.37
C LYS A 231 -6.51 11.29 -22.96
N LYS A 232 -7.10 10.14 -22.60
CA LYS A 232 -8.51 10.02 -22.20
C LYS A 232 -8.84 10.79 -20.91
N MET A 233 -7.88 10.92 -20.01
CA MET A 233 -7.96 11.74 -18.80
C MET A 233 -7.61 13.22 -19.02
N ARG A 234 -7.20 13.60 -20.25
CA ARG A 234 -6.76 14.94 -20.63
C ARG A 234 -5.64 15.47 -19.72
N LEU A 235 -4.63 14.64 -19.47
CA LEU A 235 -3.50 15.00 -18.61
C LEU A 235 -2.44 15.77 -19.41
N VAL A 236 -1.82 16.77 -18.76
CA VAL A 236 -0.63 17.44 -19.29
C VAL A 236 0.60 16.64 -18.88
N ILE A 237 1.13 15.86 -19.82
CA ILE A 237 2.28 15.00 -19.60
C ILE A 237 3.53 15.72 -20.11
N LYS A 238 4.27 16.36 -19.20
CA LYS A 238 5.61 16.91 -19.47
C LYS A 238 6.63 15.79 -19.33
#